data_AF-A0A3D2MEM2-F1
#
_entry.id   AF-A0A3D2MEM2-F1
#
_cell.length_a   1.000
_cell.length_b   1.000
_cell.length_c   1.000
_cell.angle_alpha   90.00
_cell.angle_beta   90.00
_cell.angle_gamma   90.00
#
_symmetry.space_group_name_H-M   'P 1'
#
loop_
_entity.id
_entity.type
_entity.pdbx_description
1 polymer ?
#
loop_
_entity_poly.entity_id
_entity_poly.type
_entity_poly.pdbx_seq_one_letter_code
_entity_poly.pdbx_strand_id
1 'polypeptide(L)'
;GQKAISLQESKDLGVDKLPVLQVRDKALVQVLHTLPFQPDTNGDLNINVSWRPDGRVLATYNAGKVTIYDCATGQKLASLVPTMPPASLNGAGDSGAVLRWSPDGTHLLLSSTSWGPIQLWGPDQLPIS
;
A
#
# COMPACT_ATOMS: atom_id res chain seq x y z
N GLY A 1 0.26 -1.83 -31.79
CA GLY A 1 1.56 -1.14 -31.59
C GLY A 1 1.29 0.20 -30.95
N GLN A 2 1.92 0.50 -29.82
CA GLN A 2 1.85 1.83 -29.23
C GLN A 2 2.78 2.76 -30.04
N LYS A 3 2.24 3.89 -30.51
CA LYS A 3 2.99 4.93 -31.22
C LYS A 3 3.24 6.06 -30.23
N ALA A 4 4.49 6.48 -30.06
CA ALA A 4 4.82 7.67 -29.30
C ALA A 4 4.34 8.91 -30.06
N ILE A 5 3.70 9.85 -29.35
CA ILE A 5 3.30 11.14 -29.89
C ILE A 5 4.38 12.19 -29.61
N SER A 6 4.52 13.15 -30.51
CA SER A 6 5.40 14.30 -30.37
C SER A 6 4.89 15.30 -29.32
N LEU A 7 5.78 16.21 -28.90
CA LEU A 7 5.45 17.28 -27.97
C LEU A 7 4.37 18.23 -28.48
N GLN A 8 4.31 18.45 -29.80
CA GLN A 8 3.28 19.28 -30.42
C GLN A 8 1.92 18.56 -30.40
N GLU A 9 1.89 17.28 -30.78
CA GLU A 9 0.67 16.45 -30.72
C GLU A 9 0.13 16.33 -29.28
N SER A 10 1.00 16.24 -28.27
CA SER A 10 0.62 16.27 -26.85
C SER A 10 -0.09 17.56 -26.45
N LYS A 11 0.43 18.71 -26.88
CA LYS A 11 -0.19 20.03 -26.64
C LYS A 11 -1.51 20.20 -27.40
N ASP A 12 -1.57 19.71 -28.64
CA ASP A 12 -2.77 19.78 -29.47
C ASP A 12 -3.91 18.90 -28.89
N LEU A 13 -3.56 17.78 -28.24
CA LEU A 13 -4.47 16.95 -27.46
C LEU A 13 -4.82 17.53 -26.08
N GLY A 14 -4.24 18.67 -25.71
CA GLY A 14 -4.48 19.33 -24.43
C GLY A 14 -4.00 18.52 -23.22
N VAL A 15 -3.00 17.64 -23.40
CA VAL A 15 -2.46 16.78 -22.33
C VAL A 15 -1.92 17.61 -21.17
N ASP A 16 -1.34 18.78 -21.46
CA ASP A 16 -0.85 19.78 -20.50
C ASP A 16 -1.97 20.44 -19.69
N LYS A 17 -3.20 20.40 -20.20
CA LYS A 17 -4.41 20.96 -19.57
C LYS A 17 -5.33 19.89 -19.00
N LEU A 18 -4.98 18.61 -19.15
CA LEU A 18 -5.73 17.55 -18.51
C LEU A 18 -5.72 17.82 -17.01
N PRO A 19 -6.85 17.60 -16.31
CA PRO A 19 -6.86 17.62 -14.87
C PRO A 19 -5.94 16.49 -14.40
N VAL A 20 -4.67 16.82 -14.15
CA VAL A 20 -3.77 15.95 -13.41
C VAL A 20 -4.33 15.97 -12.00
N LEU A 21 -5.08 14.93 -11.66
CA LEU A 21 -5.44 14.69 -10.28
C LEU A 21 -4.12 14.52 -9.54
N GLN A 22 -3.65 15.58 -8.88
CA GLN A 22 -2.57 15.49 -7.93
C GLN A 22 -3.11 14.62 -6.79
N VAL A 23 -2.92 13.31 -6.88
CA VAL A 23 -3.16 12.40 -5.76
C VAL A 23 -2.09 12.71 -4.73
N ARG A 24 -2.27 13.82 -4.01
CA ARG A 24 -1.53 14.12 -2.79
C ARG A 24 -2.18 13.31 -1.68
N ASP A 25 -1.93 12.02 -1.71
CA ASP A 25 -2.26 11.15 -0.58
C ASP A 25 -1.18 11.36 0.49
N LYS A 26 -1.54 12.01 1.60
CA LYS A 26 -0.59 12.25 2.71
C LYS A 26 -0.19 10.96 3.40
N ALA A 27 -1.03 9.92 3.40
CA ALA A 27 -0.64 8.61 3.88
C ALA A 27 0.38 7.97 2.95
N LEU A 28 0.23 8.05 1.61
CA LEU A 28 1.25 7.55 0.69
C LEU A 28 2.58 8.28 0.88
N VAL A 29 2.55 9.60 1.05
CA VAL A 29 3.75 10.40 1.36
C VAL A 29 4.36 9.96 2.70
N GLN A 30 3.55 9.76 3.73
CA GLN A 30 4.02 9.28 5.03
C GLN A 30 4.67 7.90 4.90
N VAL A 31 4.05 6.98 4.16
CA VAL A 31 4.60 5.65 3.88
C VAL A 31 5.98 5.82 3.26
N LEU A 32 6.11 6.56 2.17
CA LEU A 32 7.38 6.82 1.49
C LEU A 32 8.46 7.40 2.42
N HIS A 33 8.11 8.32 3.33
CA HIS A 33 9.05 8.87 4.33
C HIS A 33 9.48 7.86 5.38
N THR A 34 8.61 6.92 5.74
CA THR A 34 8.92 5.88 6.74
C THR A 34 9.66 4.68 6.16
N LEU A 35 9.73 4.57 4.83
CA LEU A 35 10.57 3.56 4.20
C LEU A 35 12.03 3.93 4.44
N PRO A 36 12.84 3.08 5.07
CA PRO A 36 14.27 3.30 5.12
C PRO A 36 14.79 3.26 3.68
N PHE A 37 15.27 4.38 3.15
CA PHE A 37 16.15 4.33 1.99
C PHE A 37 17.47 3.70 2.46
N GLN A 38 17.59 2.38 2.31
CA GLN A 38 18.80 1.63 2.58
C GLN A 38 19.44 1.23 1.23
N PRO A 39 20.41 2.01 0.73
CA PRO A 39 21.04 1.79 -0.57
C PRO A 39 21.86 0.49 -0.65
N ASP A 40 21.99 -0.26 0.45
CA ASP A 40 22.72 -1.52 0.58
C ASP A 40 21.84 -2.77 0.67
N THR A 41 20.52 -2.62 0.85
CA THR A 41 19.59 -3.73 0.62
C THR A 41 19.38 -3.90 -0.88
N ASN A 42 19.52 -5.13 -1.36
CA ASN A 42 19.55 -5.50 -2.77
C ASN A 42 18.19 -5.36 -3.49
N GLY A 43 17.42 -4.29 -3.19
CA GLY A 43 16.08 -4.04 -3.72
C GLY A 43 14.93 -4.64 -2.91
N ASP A 44 15.20 -5.29 -1.77
CA ASP A 44 14.21 -6.07 -1.00
C ASP A 44 13.25 -5.26 -0.11
N LEU A 45 12.93 -4.01 -0.49
CA LEU A 45 11.83 -3.27 0.13
C LEU A 45 10.50 -3.69 -0.49
N ASN A 46 10.07 -4.94 -0.26
CA ASN A 46 8.74 -5.35 -0.69
C ASN A 46 7.68 -4.80 0.30
N ILE A 47 7.11 -3.65 -0.04
CA ILE A 47 5.98 -3.06 0.68
C ILE A 47 4.72 -3.27 -0.13
N ASN A 48 3.76 -3.97 0.46
CA ASN A 48 2.43 -4.06 -0.08
C ASN A 48 1.57 -2.91 0.44
N VAL A 49 0.79 -2.31 -0.44
CA VAL A 49 -0.14 -1.22 -0.09
C VAL A 49 -1.54 -1.54 -0.61
N SER A 50 -2.57 -1.16 0.15
CA SER A 50 -3.97 -1.34 -0.25
C SER A 50 -4.83 -0.23 0.32
N TRP A 51 -5.49 0.51 -0.58
CA TRP A 51 -6.49 1.51 -0.20
C TRP A 51 -7.83 0.83 0.10
N ARG A 52 -8.51 1.31 1.14
CA ARG A 52 -9.93 1.02 1.33
C ARG A 52 -10.71 1.65 0.17
N PRO A 53 -11.76 1.00 -0.36
CA PRO A 53 -12.48 1.49 -1.55
C PRO A 53 -13.04 2.90 -1.44
N ASP A 54 -13.32 3.38 -0.23
CA ASP A 54 -13.78 4.75 0.02
C ASP A 54 -12.65 5.81 0.01
N GLY A 55 -11.40 5.38 -0.15
CA GLY A 55 -10.21 6.24 -0.25
C GLY A 55 -9.76 6.88 1.06
N ARG A 56 -10.41 6.59 2.20
CA ARG A 56 -10.12 7.25 3.48
C ARG A 56 -9.00 6.58 4.26
N VAL A 57 -8.76 5.30 4.00
CA VAL A 57 -7.83 4.47 4.75
C VAL A 57 -6.83 3.79 3.82
N LEU A 58 -5.56 3.81 4.21
CA LEU A 58 -4.47 3.09 3.55
C LEU A 58 -3.93 2.02 4.49
N ALA A 59 -3.87 0.78 4.02
CA ALA A 59 -3.17 -0.31 4.70
C ALA A 59 -1.82 -0.54 4.03
N THR A 60 -0.77 -0.75 4.83
CA THR A 60 0.54 -1.19 4.35
C THR A 60 0.97 -2.46 5.06
N TYR A 61 1.73 -3.31 4.38
CA TYR A 61 2.39 -4.47 4.96
C TYR A 61 3.87 -4.42 4.65
N ASN A 62 4.68 -4.36 5.71
CA ASN A 62 6.14 -4.37 5.64
C ASN A 62 6.71 -4.99 6.92
N ALA A 63 7.85 -5.69 6.81
CA ALA A 63 8.56 -6.28 7.94
C ALA A 63 7.67 -7.08 8.92
N GLY A 64 6.71 -7.85 8.40
CA GLY A 64 5.81 -8.69 9.20
C GLY A 64 4.69 -7.94 9.93
N LYS A 65 4.47 -6.66 9.62
CA LYS A 65 3.49 -5.81 10.30
C LYS A 65 2.55 -5.15 9.31
N VAL A 66 1.27 -5.09 9.67
CA VAL A 66 0.29 -4.27 8.94
C VAL A 66 0.13 -2.94 9.67
N THR A 67 0.25 -1.83 8.96
CA THR A 67 -0.01 -0.50 9.49
C THR A 67 -1.17 0.14 8.73
N ILE A 68 -2.11 0.73 9.48
CA ILE A 68 -3.30 1.39 8.93
C ILE A 68 -3.14 2.89 9.12
N TYR A 69 -3.40 3.66 8.07
CA TYR A 69 -3.27 5.11 8.03
C TYR A 69 -4.56 5.78 7.57
N ASP A 70 -4.81 6.96 8.11
CA ASP A 70 -5.78 7.91 7.59
C ASP A 70 -5.17 8.65 6.38
N CYS A 71 -5.82 8.59 5.22
CA CYS A 71 -5.30 9.16 3.97
C CYS A 71 -5.26 10.69 3.99
N ALA A 72 -6.18 11.34 4.71
CA ALA A 72 -6.33 12.80 4.72
C ALA A 72 -5.24 13.49 5.55
N THR A 73 -4.87 12.87 6.67
CA THR A 73 -3.93 13.40 7.67
C THR A 73 -2.55 12.75 7.57
N GLY A 74 -2.46 11.53 7.02
CA GLY A 74 -1.26 10.70 7.05
C GLY A 74 -1.00 10.07 8.42
N GLN A 75 -1.91 10.23 9.39
CA GLN A 75 -1.72 9.68 10.72
C GLN A 75 -1.96 8.17 10.73
N LYS A 76 -1.18 7.49 11.55
CA LYS A 76 -1.36 6.07 11.82
C LYS A 76 -2.58 5.87 12.72
N LEU A 77 -3.55 5.11 12.23
CA LEU A 77 -4.76 4.73 12.95
C LEU A 77 -4.56 3.46 13.78
N ALA A 78 -3.85 2.46 13.23
CA ALA A 78 -3.68 1.18 13.90
C ALA A 78 -2.42 0.42 13.46
N SER A 79 -2.08 -0.60 14.24
CA SER A 79 -1.10 -1.62 13.87
C SER A 79 -1.67 -3.00 14.14
N LEU A 80 -1.71 -3.83 13.12
CA LEU A 80 -2.18 -5.21 13.22
C LEU A 80 -0.97 -6.13 13.12
N VAL A 81 -0.92 -7.11 14.03
CA VAL A 81 0.11 -8.15 14.04
C VAL A 81 -0.54 -9.44 13.54
N PRO A 82 -0.09 -10.02 12.43
CA PRO A 82 -0.52 -11.33 11.97
C PRO A 82 -0.36 -12.40 13.06
N THR A 83 -1.35 -13.29 13.19
CA THR A 83 -1.40 -14.30 14.27
C THR A 83 -0.23 -15.29 14.22
N MET A 84 0.37 -15.49 13.04
CA MET A 84 1.71 -16.04 12.91
C MET A 84 2.62 -14.93 12.40
N PRO A 85 3.51 -14.36 13.24
CA PRO A 85 4.59 -13.58 12.68
C PRO A 85 5.41 -14.53 11.80
N PRO A 86 5.78 -14.14 10.57
CA PRO A 86 6.67 -14.95 9.78
C PRO A 86 8.02 -15.01 10.51
N ALA A 87 8.20 -16.03 11.34
CA ALA A 87 9.43 -16.29 12.09
C ALA A 87 10.66 -16.53 11.18
N SER A 88 10.46 -16.44 9.86
CA SER A 88 11.45 -16.72 8.82
C SER A 88 11.77 -15.52 7.93
N LEU A 89 11.08 -14.37 8.05
CA LEU A 89 11.48 -13.15 7.33
C LEU A 89 12.57 -12.44 8.13
N ASN A 90 13.78 -13.03 8.11
CA ASN A 90 15.00 -12.42 8.63
C ASN A 90 15.41 -11.23 7.74
N GLY A 91 14.61 -10.16 7.74
CA GLY A 91 14.87 -8.94 6.98
C GLY A 91 14.64 -9.05 5.47
N ALA A 92 14.59 -10.25 4.88
CA ALA A 92 14.16 -10.45 3.51
C ALA A 92 12.65 -10.22 3.43
N GLY A 93 12.21 -9.21 2.68
CA GLY A 93 10.79 -8.95 2.45
C GLY A 93 10.10 -10.17 1.82
N ASP A 94 8.84 -10.41 2.17
CA ASP A 94 8.07 -11.48 1.54
C ASP A 94 7.52 -11.01 0.20
N SER A 95 8.26 -11.26 -0.87
CA SER A 95 7.92 -10.93 -2.27
C SER A 95 6.54 -11.47 -2.71
N GLY A 96 5.98 -12.47 -2.02
CA GLY A 96 4.70 -13.10 -2.34
C GLY A 96 3.51 -12.63 -1.50
N ALA A 97 3.69 -11.69 -0.56
CA ALA A 97 2.58 -11.20 0.25
C ALA A 97 1.58 -10.41 -0.60
N VAL A 98 0.28 -10.61 -0.32
CA VAL A 98 -0.82 -9.87 -0.92
C VAL A 98 -1.65 -9.25 0.18
N LEU A 99 -1.88 -7.94 0.10
CA LEU A 99 -2.70 -7.16 1.02
C LEU A 99 -3.89 -6.57 0.25
N ARG A 100 -5.13 -6.86 0.66
CA ARG A 100 -6.33 -6.42 -0.08
C ARG A 100 -7.48 -6.06 0.85
N TRP A 101 -8.02 -4.86 0.69
CA TRP A 101 -9.34 -4.53 1.22
C TRP A 101 -10.45 -5.27 0.44
N SER A 102 -11.49 -5.68 1.15
CA SER A 102 -12.73 -6.14 0.52
C SER A 102 -13.38 -5.02 -0.28
N PRO A 103 -14.15 -5.33 -1.35
CA PRO A 103 -14.84 -4.32 -2.16
C PRO A 103 -15.83 -3.45 -1.38
N ASP A 104 -16.39 -3.96 -0.29
CA ASP A 104 -17.27 -3.23 0.62
C ASP A 104 -16.52 -2.42 1.69
N GLY A 105 -15.18 -2.55 1.76
CA GLY A 105 -14.33 -1.85 2.72
C GLY A 105 -14.41 -2.34 4.17
N THR A 106 -15.10 -3.45 4.43
CA THR A 106 -15.32 -3.94 5.80
C THR A 106 -14.23 -4.88 6.31
N HIS A 107 -13.44 -5.48 5.40
CA HIS A 107 -12.43 -6.48 5.74
C HIS A 107 -11.09 -6.18 5.08
N LEU A 108 -10.02 -6.65 5.72
CA LEU A 108 -8.66 -6.60 5.20
C LEU A 108 -8.09 -8.01 5.17
N LEU A 109 -7.60 -8.42 4.00
CA LEU A 109 -6.96 -9.70 3.74
C LEU A 109 -5.44 -9.52 3.71
N LEU A 110 -4.71 -10.39 4.41
CA LEU A 110 -3.28 -10.60 4.17
C LEU A 110 -3.04 -12.09 3.92
N SER A 111 -2.40 -12.41 2.81
CA SER A 111 -2.03 -13.79 2.45
C SER A 111 -0.62 -13.85 1.91
N SER A 112 0.05 -14.98 2.12
CA SER A 112 1.34 -15.29 1.51
C SER A 112 1.47 -16.79 1.31
N THR A 113 2.13 -17.19 0.22
CA THR A 113 2.49 -18.59 -0.02
C THR A 113 3.65 -19.05 0.87
N SER A 114 4.38 -18.13 1.51
CA SER A 114 5.66 -18.41 2.17
C SER A 114 5.55 -18.74 3.66
N TRP A 115 4.54 -18.23 4.37
CA TRP A 115 4.50 -18.31 5.85
C TRP A 115 3.16 -18.72 6.46
N GLY A 116 2.19 -19.15 5.65
CA GLY A 116 1.05 -19.94 6.15
C GLY A 116 -0.33 -19.31 5.94
N PRO A 117 -1.27 -19.48 6.90
CA PRO A 117 -2.70 -19.27 6.66
C PRO A 117 -3.04 -17.80 6.37
N ILE A 118 -4.08 -17.65 5.56
CA ILE A 118 -4.71 -16.36 5.26
C ILE A 118 -5.14 -15.69 6.57
N GLN A 119 -4.74 -14.42 6.74
CA GLN A 119 -5.24 -13.56 7.79
C GLN A 119 -6.38 -12.70 7.23
N LEU A 120 -7.45 -12.59 8.01
CA LEU A 120 -8.60 -11.76 7.69
C LEU A 120 -8.95 -10.95 8.94
N TRP A 121 -8.94 -9.62 8.81
CA TRP A 121 -9.41 -8.72 9.86
C TRP A 121 -10.79 -8.17 9.49
N GLY A 122 -11.69 -8.20 10.47
CA GLY A 122 -13.05 -7.69 10.37
C GLY A 122 -13.24 -6.32 11.02
N PRO A 123 -14.47 -5.77 10.98
CA PRO A 123 -14.78 -4.43 11.50
C PRO A 123 -14.45 -4.25 12.99
N ASP A 124 -14.52 -5.31 13.80
CA ASP A 124 -14.21 -5.24 15.23
C ASP A 124 -12.71 -5.05 15.53
N GLN A 125 -11.85 -5.25 14.51
CA GLN A 125 -10.40 -5.16 14.62
C GLN A 125 -9.81 -4.02 13.79
N LEU A 126 -10.60 -3.44 12.89
CA LEU A 126 -10.18 -2.39 11.98
C LEU A 126 -10.65 -1.03 12.48
N PRO A 127 -9.81 0.01 12.40
CA PRO A 127 -10.21 1.33 12.85
C PRO A 127 -11.34 1.88 11.97
N ILE A 128 -12.33 2.48 12.61
CA ILE A 128 -13.30 3.38 11.99
C ILE A 128 -12.59 4.72 11.72
N SER A 129 -12.70 5.21 10.48
CA SER A 129 -12.15 6.48 10.01
C SER A 129 -13.22 7.55 9.98
#